data_AF-A0A7C7KW36-F1
#
_entry.id   AF-A0A7C7KW36-F1
#
_cell.length_a   1.000
_cell.length_b   1.000
_cell.length_c   1.000
_cell.angle_alpha   90.00
_cell.angle_beta   90.00
_cell.angle_gamma   90.00
#
_symmetry.space_group_name_H-M   'P 1'
#
loop_
_entity.id
_entity.type
_entity.pdbx_description
1 polymer ?
#
loop_
_entity_poly.entity_id
_entity_poly.type
_entity_poly.pdbx_seq_one_letter_code
_entity_poly.pdbx_strand_id
1 'polypeptide(L)'
;MHRESFQLAQTARRLRQLLLPLLGLAHGRVIQGAAASDFFTSTLIAILLGIVVIWIFLLVSALFIRRSYGAIANKLGISLFNTVSLLYIIGAALTIVLIGFIIVFVAVILQAVAFFSIEEPRLDEAPKVPE
;
A
#
# COMPACT_ATOMS: atom_id res chain seq x y z
N MET A 1 64.68 -13.64 -44.32
CA MET A 1 64.42 -12.99 -43.01
C MET A 1 63.42 -11.83 -43.02
N HIS A 2 63.25 -11.05 -44.10
CA HIS A 2 62.41 -9.84 -44.02
C HIS A 2 60.89 -10.09 -43.99
N ARG A 3 60.37 -11.12 -44.68
CA ARG A 3 58.92 -11.39 -44.78
C ARG A 3 58.26 -11.96 -43.51
N GLU A 4 59.03 -12.66 -42.69
CA GLU A 4 58.51 -13.32 -41.47
C GLU A 4 58.20 -12.30 -40.37
N SER A 5 58.98 -11.22 -40.28
CA SER A 5 58.73 -10.13 -39.32
C SER A 5 57.38 -9.42 -39.55
N PHE A 6 56.96 -9.27 -40.82
CA PHE A 6 55.67 -8.68 -41.17
C PHE A 6 54.50 -9.61 -40.85
N GLN A 7 54.69 -10.92 -41.02
CA GLN A 7 53.66 -11.89 -40.65
C GLN A 7 53.45 -11.94 -39.13
N LEU A 8 54.53 -11.90 -38.34
CA LEU A 8 54.45 -11.84 -36.88
C LEU A 8 53.78 -10.55 -36.37
N ALA A 9 54.07 -9.41 -37.00
CA ALA A 9 53.42 -8.15 -36.66
C ALA A 9 51.94 -8.12 -37.04
N GLN A 10 51.53 -8.88 -38.05
CA GLN A 10 50.13 -8.97 -38.47
C GLN A 10 49.35 -9.99 -37.63
N THR A 11 49.97 -11.13 -37.27
CA THR A 11 49.38 -12.12 -36.37
C THR A 11 49.22 -11.56 -34.96
N ALA A 12 50.19 -10.81 -34.44
CA ALA A 12 50.06 -10.14 -33.15
C ALA A 12 48.90 -9.13 -33.12
N ARG A 13 48.71 -8.37 -34.21
CA ARG A 13 47.57 -7.44 -34.35
C ARG A 13 46.23 -8.16 -34.44
N ARG A 14 46.17 -9.28 -35.17
CA ARG A 14 44.98 -10.14 -35.26
C ARG A 14 44.65 -10.80 -33.91
N LEU A 15 45.65 -11.29 -33.20
CA LEU A 15 45.49 -11.88 -31.86
C LEU A 15 44.99 -10.84 -30.86
N ARG A 16 45.54 -9.62 -30.88
CA ARG A 16 45.04 -8.52 -30.05
C ARG A 16 43.58 -8.16 -30.35
N GLN A 17 43.19 -8.13 -31.61
CA GLN A 17 41.80 -7.86 -32.01
C GLN A 17 40.83 -8.97 -31.61
N LEU A 18 41.30 -10.22 -31.54
CA LEU A 18 40.50 -11.37 -31.09
C LEU A 18 40.42 -11.48 -29.56
N LEU A 19 41.45 -11.02 -28.84
CA LEU A 19 41.49 -11.04 -27.38
C LEU A 19 40.77 -9.84 -26.73
N LEU A 20 40.71 -8.69 -27.40
CA LEU A 20 39.97 -7.50 -26.92
C LEU A 20 38.49 -7.75 -26.56
N PRO A 21 37.67 -8.43 -27.40
CA PRO A 21 36.28 -8.69 -27.08
C PRO A 21 36.12 -9.67 -25.91
N LEU A 22 37.05 -10.62 -25.72
CA LEU A 22 37.04 -11.51 -24.55
C LEU A 22 37.19 -10.73 -23.24
N LEU A 23 38.02 -9.68 -23.23
CA LEU A 23 38.14 -8.76 -22.08
C LEU A 23 36.87 -7.90 -21.90
N GLY A 24 36.25 -7.44 -22.99
CA GLY A 24 35.03 -6.61 -22.95
C GLY A 24 33.75 -7.37 -22.57
N LEU A 25 33.65 -8.66 -22.92
CA LEU A 25 32.51 -9.52 -22.58
C LEU A 25 32.41 -9.83 -21.08
N ALA A 26 33.54 -9.80 -20.36
CA ALA A 26 33.56 -9.92 -18.91
C ALA A 26 32.91 -8.71 -18.21
N HIS A 27 33.09 -7.50 -18.77
CA HIS A 27 32.45 -6.29 -18.25
C HIS A 27 30.97 -6.17 -18.65
N GLY A 28 30.60 -6.60 -19.86
CA GLY A 28 29.22 -6.52 -20.35
C GLY A 28 28.22 -7.44 -19.62
N ARG A 29 28.68 -8.61 -19.14
CA ARG A 29 27.82 -9.58 -18.43
C ARG A 29 27.48 -9.16 -17.00
N VAL A 30 28.32 -8.36 -16.35
CA VAL A 30 28.04 -7.81 -15.00
C VAL A 30 26.93 -6.74 -15.07
N ILE A 31 26.88 -5.95 -16.15
CA ILE A 31 25.86 -4.91 -16.34
C ILE A 31 24.49 -5.49 -16.74
N GLN A 32 24.45 -6.57 -17.52
CA GLN A 32 23.17 -7.23 -17.86
C GLN A 32 22.52 -7.97 -16.69
N GLY A 33 23.31 -8.56 -15.78
CA GLY A 33 22.80 -9.17 -14.55
C GLY A 33 22.32 -8.14 -13.52
N ALA A 34 23.05 -7.02 -13.38
CA ALA A 34 22.70 -5.92 -12.50
C ALA A 34 21.41 -5.21 -12.93
N ALA A 35 21.23 -4.96 -14.24
CA ALA A 35 20.05 -4.26 -14.74
C ALA A 35 18.73 -4.98 -14.36
N ALA A 36 18.65 -6.31 -14.49
CA ALA A 36 17.45 -7.06 -14.15
C ALA A 36 17.12 -7.05 -12.64
N SER A 37 18.13 -7.15 -11.77
CA SER A 37 17.95 -7.03 -10.32
C SER A 37 17.57 -5.62 -9.89
N ASP A 38 18.05 -4.59 -10.60
CA ASP A 38 17.76 -3.19 -10.31
C ASP A 38 16.31 -2.83 -10.65
N PHE A 39 15.78 -3.33 -11.78
CA PHE A 39 14.36 -3.17 -12.12
C PHE A 39 13.45 -3.86 -11.09
N PHE A 40 13.79 -5.07 -10.64
CA PHE A 40 12.97 -5.80 -9.66
C PHE A 40 12.98 -5.10 -8.30
N THR A 41 14.15 -4.71 -7.81
CA THR A 41 14.31 -4.01 -6.53
C THR A 41 13.59 -2.65 -6.52
N SER A 42 13.78 -1.84 -7.56
CA SER A 42 13.14 -0.52 -7.66
C SER A 42 11.62 -0.61 -7.74
N THR A 43 11.09 -1.57 -8.52
CA THR A 43 9.65 -1.81 -8.62
C THR A 43 9.07 -2.27 -7.28
N LEU A 44 9.75 -3.18 -6.57
CA LEU A 44 9.31 -3.68 -5.27
C LEU A 44 9.25 -2.55 -4.22
N ILE A 45 10.26 -1.68 -4.19
CA ILE A 45 10.28 -0.50 -3.32
C ILE A 45 9.12 0.45 -3.65
N ALA A 46 8.87 0.72 -4.93
CA ALA A 46 7.78 1.59 -5.35
C ALA A 46 6.40 1.04 -4.92
N ILE A 47 6.18 -0.28 -5.05
CA ILE A 47 4.96 -0.94 -4.59
C ILE A 47 4.80 -0.82 -3.08
N LEU A 48 5.87 -1.09 -2.31
CA LEU A 48 5.83 -0.99 -0.85
C LEU A 48 5.52 0.45 -0.40
N LEU A 49 6.14 1.45 -1.01
CA LEU A 49 5.84 2.86 -0.74
C LEU A 49 4.38 3.20 -1.07
N GLY A 50 3.86 2.73 -2.21
CA GLY A 50 2.45 2.91 -2.58
C GLY A 50 1.49 2.31 -1.55
N ILE A 51 1.78 1.10 -1.07
CA ILE A 51 0.99 0.44 -0.01
C ILE A 51 1.01 1.25 1.29
N VAL A 52 2.17 1.77 1.70
CA VAL A 52 2.31 2.60 2.90
C VAL A 52 1.50 3.90 2.75
N VAL A 53 1.54 4.55 1.58
CA VAL A 53 0.72 5.75 1.32
C VAL A 53 -0.77 5.42 1.45
N ILE A 54 -1.25 4.36 0.80
CA ILE A 54 -2.66 3.92 0.91
C ILE A 54 -3.03 3.64 2.37
N TRP A 55 -2.15 2.99 3.13
CA TRP A 55 -2.36 2.71 4.54
C TRP A 55 -2.51 3.98 5.40
N ILE A 56 -1.68 5.00 5.15
CA ILE A 56 -1.82 6.30 5.83
C ILE A 56 -3.17 6.95 5.50
N PHE A 57 -3.59 6.93 4.23
CA PHE A 57 -4.90 7.44 3.82
C PHE A 57 -6.06 6.71 4.52
N LEU A 58 -5.97 5.37 4.67
CA LEU A 58 -6.94 4.60 5.44
C LEU A 58 -6.98 5.02 6.91
N LEU A 59 -5.81 5.27 7.52
CA LEU A 59 -5.72 5.71 8.90
C LEU A 59 -6.37 7.09 9.11
N VAL A 60 -6.13 8.02 8.19
CA VAL A 60 -6.77 9.35 8.18
C VAL A 60 -8.27 9.21 8.01
N SER A 61 -8.73 8.40 7.06
CA SER A 61 -10.17 8.14 6.86
C SER A 61 -10.84 7.62 8.14
N ALA A 62 -10.22 6.65 8.81
CA ALA A 62 -10.73 6.12 10.08
C ALA A 62 -10.78 7.17 11.20
N LEU A 63 -9.82 8.11 11.25
CA LEU A 63 -9.85 9.23 12.19
C LEU A 63 -11.04 10.17 11.94
N PHE A 64 -11.35 10.47 10.67
CA PHE A 64 -12.53 11.25 10.31
C PHE A 64 -13.82 10.54 10.70
N ILE A 65 -13.93 9.24 10.43
CA ILE A 65 -15.06 8.40 10.86
C ILE A 65 -15.24 8.51 12.37
N ARG A 66 -14.17 8.42 13.18
CA ARG A 66 -14.26 8.59 14.63
C ARG A 66 -14.88 9.91 15.07
N ARG A 67 -14.46 11.01 14.46
CA ARG A 67 -15.02 12.33 14.79
C ARG A 67 -16.50 12.44 14.42
N SER A 68 -16.86 12.01 13.21
CA SER A 68 -18.23 12.07 12.72
C SER A 68 -19.18 11.18 13.53
N TYR A 69 -18.76 9.94 13.82
CA TYR A 69 -19.58 8.97 14.54
C TYR A 69 -19.72 9.31 16.02
N GLY A 70 -18.69 9.90 16.63
CA GLY A 70 -18.81 10.44 17.99
C GLY A 70 -19.86 11.56 18.09
N ALA A 71 -19.95 12.44 17.09
CA ALA A 71 -20.97 13.47 17.05
C ALA A 71 -22.40 12.89 16.87
N ILE A 72 -22.54 11.86 16.04
CA ILE A 72 -23.82 11.15 15.83
C ILE A 72 -24.24 10.44 17.12
N ALA A 73 -23.33 9.72 17.78
CA ALA A 73 -23.57 9.05 19.05
C ALA A 73 -24.12 10.01 20.11
N ASN A 74 -23.53 11.20 20.23
CA ASN A 74 -23.96 12.22 21.18
C ASN A 74 -25.34 12.81 20.87
N LYS A 75 -25.70 12.93 19.59
CA LYS A 75 -27.00 13.50 19.17
C LYS A 75 -28.14 12.49 19.26
N LEU A 76 -27.86 11.21 18.98
CA LEU A 76 -28.86 10.15 18.97
C LEU A 76 -28.94 9.38 20.29
N GLY A 77 -28.01 9.61 21.23
CA GLY A 77 -27.95 8.89 22.51
C GLY A 77 -27.52 7.42 22.38
N ILE A 78 -27.03 7.00 21.21
CA ILE A 78 -26.72 5.60 20.91
C ILE A 78 -25.21 5.36 21.02
N SER A 79 -24.82 4.57 22.02
CA SER A 79 -23.41 4.25 22.31
C SER A 79 -22.75 3.35 21.26
N LEU A 80 -23.53 2.61 20.46
CA LEU A 80 -23.01 1.73 19.40
C LEU A 80 -22.18 2.47 18.35
N PHE A 81 -22.57 3.70 17.98
CA PHE A 81 -21.78 4.52 17.04
C PHE A 81 -20.37 4.83 17.58
N ASN A 82 -20.21 4.99 18.90
CA ASN A 82 -18.89 5.20 19.50
C ASN A 82 -18.03 3.94 19.38
N THR A 83 -18.60 2.76 19.68
CA THR A 83 -17.92 1.46 19.57
C THR A 83 -17.46 1.18 18.14
N VAL A 84 -18.36 1.37 17.16
CA VAL A 84 -18.04 1.24 15.72
C VAL A 84 -16.83 2.08 15.35
N SER A 85 -16.82 3.32 15.81
CA SER A 85 -15.81 4.29 15.44
C SER A 85 -14.43 3.99 16.05
N LEU A 86 -14.40 3.39 17.24
CA LEU A 86 -13.17 2.88 17.85
C LEU A 86 -12.64 1.66 17.09
N LEU A 87 -13.51 0.73 16.73
CA LEU A 87 -13.13 -0.45 15.95
C LEU A 87 -12.58 -0.06 14.58
N TYR A 88 -13.10 1.00 13.93
CA TYR A 88 -12.52 1.50 12.68
C TYR A 88 -11.07 1.97 12.83
N ILE A 89 -10.74 2.71 13.89
CA ILE A 89 -9.35 3.16 14.11
C ILE A 89 -8.44 1.98 14.44
N ILE A 90 -8.87 1.12 15.36
CA ILE A 90 -8.08 -0.04 15.77
C ILE A 90 -7.86 -0.96 14.56
N GLY A 91 -8.93 -1.26 13.83
CA GLY A 91 -8.87 -2.09 12.63
C GLY A 91 -7.98 -1.48 11.55
N ALA A 92 -8.11 -0.17 11.26
CA ALA A 92 -7.26 0.52 10.29
C ALA A 92 -5.78 0.47 10.71
N ALA A 93 -5.46 0.69 11.99
CA ALA A 93 -4.08 0.58 12.49
C ALA A 93 -3.52 -0.85 12.35
N LEU A 94 -4.35 -1.87 12.56
CA LEU A 94 -3.96 -3.28 12.49
C LEU A 94 -4.05 -3.90 11.08
N THR A 95 -4.46 -3.15 10.04
CA THR A 95 -4.58 -3.71 8.66
C THR A 95 -3.25 -4.24 8.12
N ILE A 96 -2.12 -3.75 8.64
CA ILE A 96 -0.78 -4.24 8.29
C ILE A 96 -0.56 -5.72 8.65
N VAL A 97 -1.30 -6.28 9.64
CA VAL A 97 -1.16 -7.68 10.12
C VAL A 97 -2.29 -8.59 9.62
N LEU A 98 -3.03 -8.20 8.56
CA LEU A 98 -4.23 -8.89 8.03
C LEU A 98 -5.43 -8.91 9.01
N ILE A 99 -5.19 -9.10 10.30
CA ILE A 99 -6.17 -9.08 11.40
C ILE A 99 -7.00 -7.78 11.39
N GLY A 100 -6.41 -6.65 10.99
CA GLY A 100 -7.12 -5.39 10.91
C GLY A 100 -8.27 -5.40 9.90
N PHE A 101 -8.18 -6.18 8.82
CA PHE A 101 -9.31 -6.33 7.88
C PHE A 101 -10.52 -6.98 8.56
N ILE A 102 -10.29 -7.97 9.42
CA ILE A 102 -11.36 -8.62 10.18
C ILE A 102 -11.99 -7.62 11.16
N ILE A 103 -11.17 -6.83 11.86
CA ILE A 103 -11.67 -5.82 12.81
C ILE A 103 -12.49 -4.75 12.09
N VAL A 104 -12.01 -4.24 10.94
CA VAL A 104 -12.77 -3.28 10.13
C VAL A 104 -14.08 -3.90 9.62
N PHE A 105 -14.06 -5.17 9.20
CA PHE A 105 -15.25 -5.88 8.77
C PHE A 105 -16.30 -5.98 9.89
N VAL A 106 -15.87 -6.32 11.11
CA VAL A 106 -16.76 -6.30 12.29
C VAL A 106 -17.28 -4.89 12.56
N ALA A 107 -16.45 -3.85 12.40
CA ALA A 107 -16.87 -2.46 12.56
C ALA A 107 -18.02 -2.08 11.59
N VAL A 108 -17.93 -2.52 10.32
CA VAL A 108 -18.96 -2.30 9.30
C VAL A 108 -20.28 -2.99 9.68
N ILE A 109 -20.20 -4.21 10.22
CA ILE A 109 -21.40 -4.92 10.69
C ILE A 109 -22.06 -4.18 11.84
N LEU A 110 -21.27 -3.79 12.85
CA LEU A 110 -21.79 -3.02 13.99
C LEU A 110 -22.34 -1.66 13.56
N GLN A 111 -21.77 -1.05 12.52
CA GLN A 111 -22.26 0.20 11.93
C GLN A 111 -23.68 0.00 11.39
N ALA A 112 -23.93 -1.08 10.64
CA ALA A 112 -25.27 -1.40 10.14
C ALA A 112 -26.27 -1.60 11.30
N VAL A 113 -25.87 -2.32 12.35
CA VAL A 113 -26.71 -2.51 13.55
C VAL A 113 -26.99 -1.19 14.26
N ALA A 114 -26.00 -0.30 14.36
CA ALA A 114 -26.15 1.02 14.98
C ALA A 114 -27.19 1.89 14.23
N PHE A 115 -27.20 1.84 12.90
CA PHE A 115 -28.22 2.55 12.09
C PHE A 115 -29.63 2.04 12.34
N PHE A 116 -29.81 0.73 12.50
CA PHE A 116 -31.12 0.16 12.86
C PHE A 116 -31.54 0.44 14.31
N SER A 117 -30.61 0.87 15.16
CA SER A 117 -30.90 1.23 16.56
C SER A 117 -31.38 2.67 16.72
N ILE A 118 -31.44 3.46 15.65
CA ILE A 118 -31.93 4.85 15.69
C ILE A 118 -33.44 4.83 15.89
N GLU A 119 -33.91 5.32 17.05
CA GLU A 119 -35.33 5.52 17.34
C GLU A 119 -35.84 6.78 16.59
N GLU A 120 -36.97 6.65 15.90
CA GLU A 120 -37.63 7.79 15.28
C GLU A 120 -38.35 8.63 16.35
N PRO A 121 -38.24 9.98 16.31
CA PRO A 121 -39.00 10.83 17.21
C PRO A 121 -40.50 10.56 17.03
N ARG A 122 -41.15 10.10 18.10
CA ARG A 122 -42.59 9.83 18.14
C ARG A 122 -43.36 11.13 17.85
N LEU A 123 -44.02 11.22 16.71
CA LEU A 123 -44.86 12.37 16.31
C LEU A 123 -46.27 12.33 16.94
N ASP A 124 -46.54 11.34 17.79
CA ASP A 124 -47.89 10.98 18.23
C ASP A 124 -48.40 11.78 19.44
N GLU A 125 -47.57 12.63 20.06
CA GLU A 125 -48.04 13.62 21.05
C GLU A 125 -48.47 14.90 20.33
N ALA A 126 -49.51 14.79 19.51
CA ALA A 126 -50.34 15.96 19.22
C ALA A 126 -50.88 16.48 20.56
N PRO A 127 -50.78 17.80 20.86
CA PRO A 127 -51.28 18.35 22.11
C PRO A 127 -52.73 17.89 22.32
N LYS A 128 -53.00 17.17 23.41
CA LYS A 128 -54.38 16.89 23.82
C LYS A 128 -55.08 18.23 23.97
N VAL A 129 -55.94 18.56 23.01
CA VAL A 129 -56.83 19.72 23.11
C VAL A 129 -57.70 19.45 24.34
N PRO A 130 -57.68 20.32 25.37
CA PRO A 130 -58.56 20.16 26.52
C PRO A 130 -60.01 20.19 26.03
N GLU A 131 -60.80 19.18 26.39
CA GLU A 131 -62.27 19.20 26.24
C GLU A 131 -62.91 20.22 27.18
#